data_AF-A0A7C6M054-F1
#
_entry.id   AF-A0A7C6M054-F1
#
_cell.length_a   1.000
_cell.length_b   1.000
_cell.length_c   1.000
_cell.angle_alpha   90.00
_cell.angle_beta   90.00
_cell.angle_gamma   90.00
#
_symmetry.space_group_name_H-M   'P 1'
#
loop_
_entity.id
_entity.type
_entity.pdbx_description
1 polymer ?
#
loop_
_entity_poly.entity_id
_entity_poly.type
_entity_poly.pdbx_seq_one_letter_code
_entity_poly.pdbx_strand_id
1 'polypeptide(L)'
;MSKKIVVFVIIIFSFLSVLIIALIGTLPDNVSVNLEEIIISPESYDGYKYENNEDGTVTSIKIKDLKDIVTDSNLSFDLYYELTLPAAFEAGLREKYLDEEEYLKERSRILSILREDIDVVSDLNFRVDYNSNRITLIFDLSDLKKTFDVKIVSKKNQGISDHVLLYFKKDGESGIE
;
A
#
# COMPACT_ATOMS: atom_id res chain seq x y z
N MET A 1 -28.71 0.67 29.28
CA MET A 1 -28.20 2.00 28.85
C MET A 1 -29.09 3.09 29.42
N SER A 2 -28.52 4.10 30.09
CA SER A 2 -29.29 5.27 30.53
C SER A 2 -29.73 6.08 29.31
N LYS A 3 -30.98 6.59 29.28
CA LYS A 3 -31.49 7.46 28.20
C LYS A 3 -30.55 8.64 27.92
N LYS A 4 -29.81 9.11 28.93
CA LYS A 4 -28.81 10.19 28.80
C LYS A 4 -27.61 9.78 27.94
N ILE A 5 -27.17 8.52 28.03
CA ILE A 5 -26.03 7.98 27.26
C ILE A 5 -26.42 7.85 25.78
N VAL A 6 -27.64 7.37 25.51
CA VAL A 6 -28.13 7.22 24.13
C VAL A 6 -28.20 8.57 23.42
N VAL A 7 -28.73 9.60 24.08
CA VAL A 7 -28.79 10.96 23.53
C VAL A 7 -27.39 11.53 23.27
N PHE A 8 -26.44 11.30 24.19
CA PHE A 8 -25.07 11.78 24.04
C PHE A 8 -24.35 11.15 22.83
N VAL A 9 -24.56 9.85 22.61
CA VAL A 9 -24.00 9.13 21.45
C VAL A 9 -24.59 9.64 20.14
N ILE A 10 -25.91 9.86 20.08
CA ILE A 10 -26.58 10.39 18.87
C ILE A 10 -26.04 11.78 18.52
N ILE A 11 -25.82 12.63 19.52
CA ILE A 11 -25.29 13.98 19.31
C ILE A 11 -23.86 13.92 18.75
N ILE A 12 -22.98 13.09 19.30
CA ILE A 12 -21.61 12.93 18.80
C ILE A 12 -21.61 12.45 17.34
N PHE A 13 -22.41 11.43 17.02
CA PHE A 13 -22.51 10.93 15.65
C PHE A 13 -23.08 11.99 14.69
N SER A 14 -24.03 12.81 15.13
CA SER A 14 -24.60 13.89 14.32
C SER A 14 -23.60 15.03 14.07
N PHE A 15 -22.71 15.34 15.02
CA PHE A 15 -21.66 16.32 14.78
C PHE A 15 -20.56 15.75 13.88
N LEU A 16 -20.24 14.48 14.04
CA LEU A 16 -19.25 13.80 13.22
C LEU A 16 -19.70 13.72 11.75
N SER A 17 -20.98 13.43 11.48
CA SER A 17 -21.52 13.40 10.11
C SER A 17 -21.49 14.78 9.43
N VAL A 18 -21.83 15.84 10.15
CA VAL A 18 -21.75 17.22 9.61
C VAL A 18 -20.31 17.60 9.26
N LEU A 19 -19.33 17.19 10.07
CA LEU A 19 -17.90 17.43 9.80
C LEU A 19 -17.43 16.67 8.55
N ILE A 20 -17.85 15.41 8.38
CA ILE A 20 -17.54 14.57 7.22
C ILE A 20 -18.15 15.18 5.94
N ILE A 21 -19.43 15.58 5.98
CA ILE A 21 -20.11 16.22 4.84
C ILE A 21 -19.45 17.55 4.47
N ALA A 22 -19.01 18.35 5.45
CA ALA A 22 -18.28 19.61 5.20
C ALA A 22 -16.90 19.38 4.58
N LEU A 23 -16.19 18.31 4.96
CA LEU A 23 -14.94 17.89 4.33
C LEU A 23 -15.14 17.54 2.84
N ILE A 24 -16.26 16.91 2.51
CA ILE A 24 -16.58 16.45 1.15
C ILE A 24 -17.15 17.57 0.27
N GLY A 25 -17.93 18.48 0.85
CA GLY A 25 -18.58 19.60 0.14
C GLY A 25 -17.62 20.75 -0.22
N THR A 26 -16.40 20.74 0.32
CA THR A 26 -15.37 21.75 0.06
C THR A 26 -14.18 21.23 -0.74
N LEU A 27 -14.24 19.99 -1.23
CA LEU A 27 -13.20 19.42 -2.09
C LEU A 27 -13.02 20.31 -3.33
N PRO A 28 -11.91 21.06 -3.45
CA PRO A 28 -11.53 21.65 -4.72
C PRO A 28 -11.22 20.51 -5.70
N ASP A 29 -11.02 20.82 -6.98
CA ASP A 29 -10.42 19.88 -7.96
C ASP A 29 -9.07 19.27 -7.48
N ASN A 30 -8.51 19.84 -6.40
CA ASN A 30 -7.37 19.38 -5.63
C ASN A 30 -7.84 18.58 -4.41
N VAL A 31 -7.98 17.26 -4.56
CA VAL A 31 -8.34 16.35 -3.46
C VAL A 31 -7.27 16.43 -2.37
N SER A 32 -7.58 17.03 -1.22
CA SER A 32 -6.67 17.15 -0.06
C SER A 32 -6.70 15.90 0.82
N VAL A 33 -6.64 14.72 0.20
CA VAL A 33 -6.62 13.44 0.90
C VAL A 33 -5.21 12.89 0.82
N ASN A 34 -4.69 12.42 1.94
CA ASN A 34 -3.44 11.67 1.98
C ASN A 34 -3.78 10.18 1.96
N LEU A 35 -2.86 9.38 1.41
CA LEU A 35 -2.91 7.93 1.57
C LEU A 35 -2.98 7.56 3.06
N GLU A 36 -3.70 6.50 3.38
CA GLU A 36 -3.64 5.89 4.71
C GLU A 36 -2.55 4.82 4.72
N GLU A 37 -2.56 3.94 3.71
CA GLU A 37 -1.63 2.83 3.60
C GLU A 37 -1.24 2.58 2.14
N ILE A 38 -0.04 2.02 1.96
CA ILE A 38 0.42 1.38 0.74
C ILE A 38 0.65 -0.08 1.10
N ILE A 39 0.14 -1.00 0.30
CA ILE A 39 0.27 -2.44 0.58
C ILE A 39 0.76 -3.13 -0.69
N ILE A 40 1.97 -3.66 -0.70
CA ILE A 40 2.42 -4.64 -1.69
C ILE A 40 1.51 -5.87 -1.53
N SER A 41 0.84 -6.24 -2.61
CA SER A 41 -0.23 -7.23 -2.66
C SER A 41 0.26 -8.59 -2.18
N PRO A 42 -0.50 -9.28 -1.31
CA PRO A 42 -0.03 -10.43 -0.54
C PRO A 42 -0.06 -11.77 -1.29
N GLU A 43 -0.12 -11.79 -2.62
CA GLU A 43 -0.57 -12.98 -3.36
C GLU A 43 0.27 -14.24 -3.16
N SER A 44 1.47 -14.16 -2.60
CA SER A 44 2.12 -15.30 -1.92
C SER A 44 3.44 -14.88 -1.30
N TYR A 45 3.45 -14.28 -0.11
CA TYR A 45 4.72 -14.15 0.61
C TYR A 45 5.14 -15.51 1.18
N ASP A 46 6.42 -15.82 1.05
CA ASP A 46 7.00 -17.08 1.51
C ASP A 46 7.41 -16.99 2.99
N GLY A 47 7.49 -15.76 3.54
CA GLY A 47 7.72 -15.53 4.96
C GLY A 47 7.68 -14.07 5.35
N TYR A 48 8.01 -13.82 6.62
CA TYR A 48 8.15 -12.48 7.18
C TYR A 48 9.40 -12.44 8.07
N LYS A 49 10.16 -11.34 8.00
CA LYS A 49 11.24 -11.02 8.93
C LYS A 49 10.75 -9.90 9.85
N TYR A 50 11.09 -9.95 11.13
CA TYR A 50 10.78 -8.87 12.06
C TYR A 50 12.09 -8.17 12.47
N GLU A 51 12.15 -6.87 12.28
CA GLU A 51 13.30 -6.05 12.67
C GLU A 51 12.91 -5.10 13.79
N ASN A 52 13.69 -5.09 14.87
CA ASN A 52 13.54 -4.13 15.95
C ASN A 52 14.34 -2.88 15.57
N ASN A 53 13.65 -1.76 15.40
CA ASN A 53 14.29 -0.46 15.17
C ASN A 53 14.84 0.12 16.47
N GLU A 54 15.77 1.06 16.36
CA GLU A 54 16.41 1.72 17.51
C GLU A 54 15.43 2.48 18.40
N ASP A 55 14.28 2.90 17.85
CA ASP A 55 13.20 3.57 18.57
C ASP A 55 12.26 2.60 19.32
N GLY A 56 12.55 1.30 19.29
CA GLY A 56 11.76 0.25 19.94
C GLY A 56 10.53 -0.19 19.13
N THR A 57 10.35 0.32 17.91
CA THR A 57 9.31 -0.18 17.00
C THR A 57 9.76 -1.48 16.34
N VAL A 58 8.79 -2.33 16.00
CA VAL A 58 9.03 -3.59 15.27
C VAL A 58 8.44 -3.47 13.88
N THR A 59 9.27 -3.61 12.86
CA THR A 59 8.84 -3.62 11.45
C THR A 59 8.78 -5.05 10.94
N SER A 60 7.65 -5.46 10.38
CA SER A 60 7.52 -6.71 9.64
C SER A 60 7.88 -6.47 8.17
N ILE A 61 8.87 -7.20 7.67
CA ILE A 61 9.33 -7.19 6.29
C ILE A 61 8.83 -8.45 5.60
N LYS A 62 8.14 -8.30 4.48
CA LYS A 62 7.66 -9.43 3.68
C LYS A 62 8.81 -10.10 2.97
N ILE A 63 8.78 -11.41 2.81
CA ILE A 63 9.83 -12.17 2.11
C ILE A 63 9.20 -12.92 0.94
N LYS A 64 9.85 -12.84 -0.24
CA LYS A 64 9.48 -13.59 -1.44
C LYS A 64 10.66 -14.36 -2.01
N ASP A 65 10.50 -15.67 -2.18
CA ASP A 65 11.44 -16.54 -2.88
C ASP A 65 11.18 -16.46 -4.38
N LEU A 66 12.21 -16.09 -5.14
CA LEU A 66 12.13 -15.93 -6.58
C LEU A 66 12.81 -17.07 -7.35
N LYS A 67 13.38 -18.08 -6.68
CA LYS A 67 14.19 -19.12 -7.33
C LYS A 67 13.48 -19.83 -8.49
N ASP A 68 12.21 -20.17 -8.30
CA ASP A 68 11.43 -20.90 -9.30
C ASP A 68 10.70 -19.97 -10.29
N ILE A 69 10.75 -18.66 -10.05
CA ILE A 69 10.05 -17.64 -10.84
C ILE A 69 11.02 -16.96 -11.81
N VAL A 70 12.15 -16.52 -11.27
CA VAL A 70 13.19 -15.78 -11.99
C VAL A 70 14.33 -16.73 -12.29
N THR A 71 14.53 -16.99 -13.59
CA THR A 71 15.45 -17.99 -14.13
C THR A 71 16.29 -17.38 -15.26
N ASP A 72 17.30 -18.08 -15.76
CA ASP A 72 18.14 -17.60 -16.87
C ASP A 72 17.33 -17.24 -18.14
N SER A 73 16.13 -17.81 -18.32
CA SER A 73 15.22 -17.50 -19.44
C SER A 73 14.13 -16.49 -19.10
N ASN A 74 13.92 -16.18 -17.81
CA ASN A 74 12.98 -15.17 -17.34
C ASN A 74 13.62 -14.35 -16.21
N LEU A 75 14.17 -13.19 -16.56
CA LEU A 75 14.87 -12.31 -15.62
C LEU A 75 13.99 -11.17 -15.11
N SER A 76 12.69 -11.42 -14.92
CA SER A 76 11.76 -10.40 -14.45
C SER A 76 10.74 -10.93 -13.46
N PHE A 77 10.31 -10.06 -12.54
CA PHE A 77 9.27 -10.35 -11.56
C PHE A 77 8.35 -9.14 -11.40
N ASP A 78 7.05 -9.39 -11.40
CA ASP A 78 6.03 -8.36 -11.19
C ASP A 78 5.60 -8.32 -9.72
N LEU A 79 5.70 -7.16 -9.10
CA LEU A 79 5.07 -6.82 -7.84
C LEU A 79 3.83 -5.99 -8.08
N TYR A 80 2.76 -6.27 -7.35
CA TYR A 80 1.54 -5.46 -7.35
C TYR A 80 1.39 -4.75 -6.02
N TYR A 81 0.75 -3.60 -6.03
CA TYR A 81 0.44 -2.88 -4.81
C TYR A 81 -0.96 -2.28 -4.82
N GLU A 82 -1.45 -1.99 -3.63
CA GLU A 82 -2.74 -1.38 -3.36
C GLU A 82 -2.55 -0.12 -2.54
N LEU A 83 -3.49 0.80 -2.74
CA LEU A 83 -3.54 2.08 -2.07
C LEU A 83 -4.86 2.17 -1.33
N THR A 84 -4.78 2.54 -0.06
CA THR A 84 -5.97 2.70 0.77
C THR A 84 -6.18 4.17 1.09
N LEU A 85 -7.46 4.56 1.08
CA LEU A 85 -7.89 5.87 1.53
C LEU A 85 -8.30 5.77 3.00
N PRO A 86 -8.18 6.88 3.76
CA PRO A 86 -8.68 6.96 5.13
C PRO A 86 -10.10 6.40 5.27
N ALA A 87 -10.34 5.50 6.22
CA ALA A 87 -11.66 4.86 6.40
C ALA A 87 -12.82 5.87 6.53
N ALA A 88 -12.60 7.01 7.19
CA ALA A 88 -13.60 8.08 7.30
C ALA A 88 -13.89 8.77 5.95
N PHE A 89 -12.87 8.88 5.09
CA PHE A 89 -13.01 9.43 3.76
C PHE A 89 -13.74 8.44 2.83
N GLU A 90 -13.40 7.15 2.89
CA GLU A 90 -14.12 6.07 2.18
C GLU A 90 -15.60 6.04 2.57
N ALA A 91 -15.91 6.14 3.87
CA ALA A 91 -17.29 6.21 4.35
C ALA A 91 -18.02 7.45 3.79
N GLY A 92 -17.36 8.60 3.79
CA GLY A 92 -17.87 9.83 3.21
C GLY A 92 -18.16 9.74 1.71
N LEU A 93 -17.26 9.12 0.94
CA LEU A 93 -17.47 8.85 -0.48
C LEU A 93 -18.69 7.94 -0.69
N ARG A 94 -18.84 6.87 0.09
CA ARG A 94 -19.99 5.95 0.02
C ARG A 94 -21.31 6.62 0.39
N GLU A 95 -21.30 7.58 1.31
CA GLU A 95 -22.49 8.37 1.65
C GLU A 95 -22.89 9.34 0.53
N LYS A 96 -21.91 9.90 -0.19
CA LYS A 96 -22.16 10.84 -1.30
C LYS A 96 -22.57 10.13 -2.59
N TYR A 97 -21.92 9.02 -2.93
CA TYR A 97 -22.14 8.25 -4.15
C TYR A 97 -22.81 6.93 -3.76
N LEU A 98 -24.14 6.94 -3.72
CA LEU A 98 -24.94 5.77 -3.32
C LEU A 98 -24.98 4.67 -4.39
N ASP A 99 -24.73 5.04 -5.65
CA ASP A 99 -24.55 4.09 -6.74
C ASP A 99 -23.12 3.52 -6.70
N GLU A 100 -22.99 2.19 -6.73
CA GLU A 100 -21.69 1.53 -6.58
C GLU A 100 -20.76 1.79 -7.78
N GLU A 101 -21.29 1.90 -9.00
CA GLU A 101 -20.45 2.21 -10.17
C GLU A 101 -19.90 3.64 -10.10
N GLU A 102 -20.75 4.60 -9.70
CA GLU A 102 -20.33 6.00 -9.52
C GLU A 102 -19.32 6.14 -8.37
N TYR A 103 -19.55 5.46 -7.24
CA TYR A 103 -18.60 5.38 -6.13
C TYR A 103 -17.26 4.81 -6.58
N LEU A 104 -17.25 3.66 -7.26
CA LEU A 104 -16.02 3.01 -7.72
C LEU A 104 -15.27 3.89 -8.72
N LYS A 105 -15.98 4.58 -9.61
CA LYS A 105 -15.39 5.52 -10.56
C LYS A 105 -14.70 6.68 -9.86
N GLU A 106 -15.37 7.31 -8.89
CA GLU A 106 -14.79 8.46 -8.17
C GLU A 106 -13.64 8.02 -7.26
N ARG A 107 -13.80 6.91 -6.55
CA ARG A 107 -12.71 6.29 -5.78
C ARG A 107 -11.49 6.01 -6.66
N SER A 108 -11.69 5.44 -7.83
CA SER A 108 -10.60 5.16 -8.79
C SER A 108 -9.93 6.44 -9.29
N ARG A 109 -10.71 7.50 -9.55
CA ARG A 109 -10.18 8.82 -9.93
C ARG A 109 -9.29 9.39 -8.83
N ILE A 110 -9.72 9.33 -7.58
CA ILE A 110 -8.96 9.82 -6.42
C ILE A 110 -7.68 9.02 -6.23
N LEU A 111 -7.77 7.69 -6.23
CA LEU A 111 -6.59 6.83 -6.15
C LEU A 111 -5.62 7.09 -7.31
N SER A 112 -6.12 7.38 -8.51
CA SER A 112 -5.28 7.73 -9.65
C SER A 112 -4.43 8.98 -9.41
N ILE A 113 -4.98 9.98 -8.72
CA ILE A 113 -4.23 11.20 -8.36
C ILE A 113 -3.15 10.86 -7.32
N LEU A 114 -3.48 10.03 -6.33
CA LEU A 114 -2.55 9.65 -5.26
C LEU A 114 -1.41 8.75 -5.72
N ARG A 115 -1.55 8.06 -6.87
CA ARG A 115 -0.44 7.29 -7.46
C ARG A 115 0.77 8.13 -7.79
N GLU A 116 0.57 9.40 -8.15
CA GLU A 116 1.68 10.34 -8.42
C GLU A 116 2.52 10.61 -7.16
N ASP A 117 1.93 10.41 -5.97
CA ASP A 117 2.59 10.58 -4.68
C ASP A 117 3.42 9.36 -4.24
N ILE A 118 3.54 8.33 -5.08
CA ILE A 118 4.30 7.12 -4.77
C ILE A 118 5.69 7.19 -5.36
N ASP A 119 6.65 6.69 -4.60
CA ASP A 119 8.01 6.40 -5.05
C ASP A 119 8.40 4.95 -4.76
N VAL A 120 9.28 4.40 -5.59
CA VAL A 120 9.79 3.04 -5.47
C VAL A 120 11.29 3.12 -5.24
N VAL A 121 11.74 2.58 -4.12
CA VAL A 121 13.15 2.47 -3.75
C VAL A 121 13.56 1.03 -3.92
N SER A 122 14.52 0.77 -4.81
CA SER A 122 15.02 -0.57 -5.08
C SER A 122 16.46 -0.52 -5.57
N ASP A 123 17.23 -1.54 -5.21
CA ASP A 123 18.57 -1.80 -5.75
C ASP A 123 18.54 -2.42 -7.17
N LEU A 124 17.36 -2.83 -7.64
CA LEU A 124 17.15 -3.41 -8.97
C LEU A 124 16.72 -2.36 -9.97
N ASN A 125 16.94 -2.66 -11.25
CA ASN A 125 16.27 -1.94 -12.32
C ASN A 125 14.77 -2.28 -12.27
N PHE A 126 13.91 -1.28 -12.44
CA PHE A 126 12.47 -1.48 -12.40
C PHE A 126 11.71 -0.60 -13.38
N ARG A 127 10.46 -0.98 -13.65
CA ARG A 127 9.47 -0.19 -14.39
C ARG A 127 8.18 -0.15 -13.59
N VAL A 128 7.56 1.01 -13.51
CA VAL A 128 6.27 1.18 -12.82
C VAL A 128 5.17 1.43 -13.84
N ASP A 129 4.11 0.63 -13.76
CA ASP A 129 2.85 0.85 -14.45
C ASP A 129 1.80 1.27 -13.41
N TYR A 130 1.63 2.58 -13.28
CA TYR A 130 0.70 3.17 -12.32
C TYR A 130 -0.76 2.83 -12.63
N ASN A 131 -1.13 2.53 -13.88
CA ASN A 131 -2.53 2.22 -14.20
C ASN A 131 -2.97 0.90 -13.56
N SER A 132 -2.07 -0.08 -13.55
CA SER A 132 -2.28 -1.42 -13.01
C SER A 132 -1.68 -1.62 -11.61
N ASN A 133 -1.11 -0.56 -11.00
CA ASN A 133 -0.34 -0.63 -9.76
C ASN A 133 0.73 -1.74 -9.78
N ARG A 134 1.45 -1.86 -10.90
CA ARG A 134 2.42 -2.93 -11.11
C ARG A 134 3.83 -2.37 -11.17
N ILE A 135 4.76 -3.05 -10.53
CA ILE A 135 6.20 -2.78 -10.58
C ILE A 135 6.87 -4.02 -11.18
N THR A 136 7.41 -3.89 -12.39
CA THR A 136 8.20 -4.94 -13.01
C THR A 136 9.66 -4.73 -12.62
N LEU A 137 10.20 -5.66 -11.84
CA LEU A 137 11.60 -5.73 -11.47
C LEU A 137 12.38 -6.52 -12.52
N ILE A 138 13.56 -6.02 -12.86
CA ILE A 138 14.42 -6.56 -13.91
C ILE A 138 15.74 -6.96 -13.28
N PHE A 139 16.10 -8.23 -13.45
CA PHE A 139 17.30 -8.84 -12.90
C PHE A 139 18.33 -9.07 -13.99
N ASP A 140 19.61 -9.06 -13.62
CA ASP A 140 20.66 -9.64 -14.46
C ASP A 140 21.09 -11.01 -13.92
N LEU A 141 21.77 -11.82 -14.75
CA LEU A 141 22.23 -13.17 -14.34
C LEU A 141 23.14 -13.14 -13.10
N SER A 142 23.85 -12.03 -12.87
CA SER A 142 24.69 -11.84 -11.68
C SER A 142 23.91 -11.66 -10.38
N ASP A 143 22.63 -11.34 -10.47
CA ASP A 143 21.78 -10.97 -9.34
C ASP A 143 21.07 -12.15 -8.70
N LEU A 144 20.98 -13.28 -9.42
CA LEU A 144 20.29 -14.52 -9.00
C LEU A 144 20.87 -15.22 -7.76
N LYS A 145 21.85 -14.61 -7.07
CA LYS A 145 22.49 -15.14 -5.84
C LYS A 145 22.48 -14.13 -4.70
N LYS A 146 21.72 -13.04 -4.84
CA LYS A 146 21.68 -11.95 -3.89
C LYS A 146 20.26 -11.80 -3.32
N THR A 147 20.18 -10.93 -2.34
CA THR A 147 18.91 -10.45 -1.78
C THR A 147 18.75 -9.00 -2.17
N PHE A 148 17.51 -8.60 -2.48
CA PHE A 148 17.17 -7.23 -2.87
C PHE A 148 16.02 -6.71 -2.02
N ASP A 149 16.16 -5.46 -1.60
CA ASP A 149 15.12 -4.70 -0.92
C ASP A 149 14.29 -3.96 -1.96
N VAL A 150 12.97 -4.07 -1.86
CA VAL A 150 12.04 -3.25 -2.63
C VAL A 150 11.05 -2.62 -1.68
N LYS A 151 11.11 -1.29 -1.61
CA LYS A 151 10.25 -0.48 -0.78
C LYS A 151 9.40 0.46 -1.64
N ILE A 152 8.11 0.50 -1.35
CA ILE A 152 7.20 1.49 -1.90
C ILE A 152 6.91 2.51 -0.81
N VAL A 153 7.10 3.80 -1.09
CA VAL A 153 6.95 4.88 -0.11
C VAL A 153 6.05 5.99 -0.65
N SER A 154 5.36 6.71 0.23
CA SER A 154 4.76 7.98 -0.14
C SER A 154 5.81 9.10 -0.14
N LYS A 155 5.85 9.88 -1.23
CA LYS A 155 6.67 11.09 -1.39
C LYS A 155 6.31 12.17 -0.37
N LYS A 156 5.03 12.25 0.02
CA LYS A 156 4.51 13.27 0.93
C LYS A 156 4.66 12.88 2.40
N ASN A 157 4.58 11.58 2.70
CA ASN A 157 4.72 11.07 4.06
C ASN A 157 5.50 9.75 4.04
N GLN A 158 6.80 9.80 4.29
CA GLN A 158 7.67 8.62 4.29
C GLN A 158 7.30 7.57 5.36
N GLY A 159 6.47 7.91 6.35
CA GLY A 159 5.94 6.95 7.31
C GLY A 159 4.90 5.99 6.70
N ILE A 160 4.35 6.33 5.53
CA ILE A 160 3.48 5.45 4.75
C ILE A 160 4.35 4.73 3.75
N SER A 161 4.65 3.47 4.05
CA SER A 161 5.48 2.63 3.19
C SER A 161 5.21 1.17 3.42
N ASP A 162 5.58 0.36 2.44
CA ASP A 162 5.60 -1.09 2.58
C ASP A 162 6.81 -1.67 1.86
N HIS A 163 7.23 -2.85 2.31
CA HIS A 163 8.54 -3.39 2.04
C HIS A 163 8.47 -4.91 1.81
N VAL A 164 9.07 -5.35 0.71
CA VAL A 164 9.34 -6.75 0.42
C VAL A 164 10.83 -6.98 0.16
N LEU A 165 11.35 -8.03 0.80
CA LEU A 165 12.67 -8.59 0.58
C LEU A 165 12.56 -9.73 -0.43
N LEU A 166 13.29 -9.60 -1.53
CA LEU A 166 13.34 -10.58 -2.61
C LEU A 166 14.62 -11.37 -2.49
N TYR A 167 14.54 -12.69 -2.46
CA TYR A 167 15.73 -13.52 -2.35
C TYR A 167 15.66 -14.71 -3.30
N PHE A 168 16.84 -15.18 -3.69
CA PHE A 168 17.04 -16.33 -4.55
C PHE A 168 17.71 -17.41 -3.73
N LYS A 169 16.97 -18.41 -3.25
CA LYS A 169 17.62 -19.51 -2.54
C LYS A 169 18.35 -20.40 -3.54
N LYS A 170 19.68 -20.35 -3.57
CA LYS A 170 20.44 -21.38 -4.29
C LYS A 170 20.37 -22.69 -3.51
N ASP A 171 20.21 -23.81 -4.21
CA ASP A 171 20.25 -25.14 -3.56
C ASP A 171 21.52 -25.29 -2.73
N GLY A 172 21.36 -25.51 -1.42
CA GLY A 172 22.44 -25.85 -0.50
C GLY A 172 22.75 -24.84 0.61
N GLU A 173 22.19 -23.63 0.61
CA GLU A 173 22.37 -22.69 1.72
C GLU A 173 21.19 -22.79 2.71
N SER A 174 21.50 -23.11 3.96
CA SER A 174 20.54 -23.11 5.07
C SER A 174 19.96 -21.70 5.20
N GLY A 175 18.63 -21.61 5.04
CA GLY A 175 17.92 -20.34 5.02
C GLY A 175 17.89 -19.67 6.38
N ILE A 176 17.76 -18.34 6.32
CA ILE A 176 17.25 -17.41 7.34
C ILE A 176 17.55 -17.86 8.79
N GLU A 177 18.68 -17.37 9.32
CA GLU A 177 18.85 -17.22 10.78
C GLU A 177 18.06 -16.01 11.30
#